data_AF-A0A0U5L7A6-F1
#
_entry.id   AF-A0A0U5L7A6-F1
#
_cell.length_a   1.000
_cell.length_b   1.000
_cell.length_c   1.000
_cell.angle_alpha   90.00
_cell.angle_beta   90.00
_cell.angle_gamma   90.00
#
_symmetry.space_group_name_H-M   'P 1'
#
loop_
_entity.id
_entity.type
_entity.pdbx_description
1 polymer ?
#
loop_
_entity_poly.entity_id
_entity_poly.type
_entity_poly.pdbx_seq_one_letter_code
_entity_poly.pdbx_strand_id
1 'polypeptide(L)'
;MKQTHCIPEIYNPALPLSVKCAIVSQLCQALAVHRGVSSTQLRKDLLEKLHVDCENLEANPVGMLLLYEYLHSQRPAACSASVVERVH
;
A
#
# COMPACT_ATOMS: atom_id res chain seq x y z
N MET A 1 25.62 -10.07 4.95
CA MET A 1 24.61 -9.84 6.02
C MET A 1 24.34 -8.35 6.15
N LYS A 2 23.16 -7.90 5.73
CA LYS A 2 22.48 -6.71 6.25
C LYS A 2 21.00 -7.07 6.35
N GLN A 3 20.62 -7.70 7.47
CA GLN A 3 19.23 -7.84 7.87
C GLN A 3 18.75 -6.49 8.39
N THR A 4 18.69 -5.50 7.50
CA THR A 4 17.91 -4.32 7.78
C THR A 4 16.48 -4.76 7.52
N HIS A 5 15.61 -4.77 8.54
CA HIS A 5 14.18 -4.81 8.31
C HIS A 5 13.91 -3.84 7.15
N CYS A 6 13.42 -4.33 6.00
CA CYS A 6 13.12 -3.45 4.87
C CYS A 6 11.99 -2.54 5.33
N ILE A 7 12.34 -1.38 5.88
CA ILE A 7 11.39 -0.33 6.25
C ILE A 7 10.73 0.07 4.93
N PRO A 8 9.41 -0.11 4.78
CA PRO A 8 8.73 0.27 3.57
C PRO A 8 9.05 1.73 3.23
N GLU A 9 9.30 2.01 1.95
CA GLU A 9 9.74 3.33 1.48
C GLU A 9 8.80 4.46 1.93
N ILE A 10 7.52 4.16 2.09
CA ILE A 10 6.52 5.11 2.61
C ILE A 10 6.87 5.71 3.99
N TYR A 11 7.67 5.04 4.83
CA TYR A 11 8.13 5.57 6.12
C TYR A 11 9.48 6.29 6.05
N ASN A 12 10.17 6.27 4.90
CA ASN A 12 11.45 6.97 4.77
C ASN A 12 11.22 8.50 4.85
N PRO A 13 11.76 9.22 5.85
CA PRO A 13 11.57 10.66 5.97
C PRO A 13 12.27 11.46 4.85
N ALA A 14 13.26 10.87 4.17
CA ALA A 14 13.97 11.50 3.06
C ALA A 14 13.16 11.50 1.75
N LEU A 15 12.10 10.69 1.65
CA LEU A 15 11.25 10.67 0.47
C LEU A 15 10.17 11.77 0.53
N PRO A 16 9.98 12.54 -0.55
CA PRO A 16 8.88 13.50 -0.65
C PRO A 16 7.52 12.84 -0.48
N LEU A 17 6.55 13.56 0.09
CA LEU A 17 5.17 13.06 0.26
C LEU A 17 4.55 12.61 -1.06
N SER A 18 4.75 13.35 -2.15
CA SER A 18 4.26 12.99 -3.49
C SER A 18 4.77 11.63 -3.97
N VAL A 19 6.04 11.30 -3.68
CA VAL A 19 6.62 9.97 -3.99
C VAL A 19 5.93 8.88 -3.18
N LYS A 20 5.69 9.13 -1.89
CA LYS A 20 4.96 8.19 -1.01
C LYS A 20 3.52 7.97 -1.47
N CYS A 21 2.82 9.05 -1.84
CA CYS A 21 1.49 8.98 -2.41
C CYS A 21 1.48 8.17 -3.71
N ALA A 22 2.45 8.38 -4.61
CA ALA A 22 2.56 7.61 -5.85
C ALA A 22 2.76 6.10 -5.60
N ILE A 23 3.58 5.73 -4.61
CA ILE A 23 3.76 4.33 -4.20
C ILE A 23 2.42 3.73 -3.76
N VAL A 24 1.69 4.43 -2.89
CA VAL A 24 0.38 3.96 -2.39
C VAL A 24 -0.65 3.87 -3.52
N SER A 25 -0.69 4.83 -4.44
CA SER A 25 -1.58 4.78 -5.60
C SER A 25 -1.29 3.58 -6.51
N GLN A 26 -0.01 3.22 -6.73
CA GLN A 26 0.37 2.01 -7.46
C GLN A 26 -0.08 0.74 -6.74
N LEU A 27 0.03 0.69 -5.41
CA LEU A 27 -0.46 -0.44 -4.62
C LEU A 27 -1.99 -0.57 -4.69
N CYS A 28 -2.74 0.53 -4.74
CA CYS A 28 -4.17 0.49 -5.00
C CYS A 28 -4.48 -0.12 -6.38
N GLN A 29 -3.75 0.25 -7.42
CA GLN A 29 -3.93 -0.33 -8.75
C GLN A 29 -3.65 -1.84 -8.74
N ALA A 30 -2.57 -2.27 -8.10
CA ALA A 30 -2.24 -3.68 -7.95
C ALA A 30 -3.33 -4.46 -7.19
N LEU A 31 -3.88 -3.87 -6.11
CA LEU A 31 -4.97 -4.48 -5.36
C LEU A 31 -6.26 -4.57 -6.18
N ALA A 32 -6.59 -3.56 -6.98
CA ALA A 32 -7.75 -3.58 -7.87
C ALA A 32 -7.65 -4.73 -8.86
N VAL A 33 -6.49 -4.89 -9.52
CA VAL A 33 -6.20 -6.00 -10.42
C VAL A 33 -6.31 -7.34 -9.71
N HIS A 34 -5.72 -7.47 -8.51
CA HIS A 34 -5.78 -8.71 -7.73
C HIS A 34 -7.21 -9.12 -7.36
N ARG A 35 -8.07 -8.14 -7.02
CA ARG A 35 -9.48 -8.36 -6.70
C ARG A 35 -10.39 -8.50 -7.91
N GLY A 36 -9.87 -8.29 -9.13
CA GLY A 36 -10.68 -8.29 -10.36
C GLY A 36 -11.70 -7.15 -10.43
N VAL A 37 -11.43 -6.02 -9.78
CA VAL A 37 -12.32 -4.84 -9.76
C VAL A 37 -11.68 -3.66 -10.49
N SER A 38 -12.52 -2.73 -10.97
CA SER A 38 -12.00 -1.48 -11.54
C SER A 38 -11.41 -0.57 -10.47
N SER A 39 -10.49 0.31 -10.86
CA SER A 39 -9.91 1.31 -9.94
C SER A 39 -10.98 2.23 -9.34
N THR A 40 -12.01 2.58 -10.12
CA THR A 40 -13.15 3.38 -9.64
C THR A 40 -13.95 2.64 -8.58
N GLN A 41 -14.17 1.34 -8.75
CA GLN A 41 -14.86 0.54 -7.74
C GLN A 41 -14.01 0.43 -6.47
N LEU A 42 -12.71 0.16 -6.60
CA LEU A 42 -11.82 0.12 -5.44
C LEU A 42 -11.82 1.46 -4.69
N ARG A 43 -11.75 2.59 -5.41
CA ARG A 43 -11.82 3.93 -4.80
C ARG A 43 -13.10 4.13 -3.99
N LYS A 44 -14.25 3.72 -4.53
CA LYS A 44 -15.53 3.77 -3.80
C LYS A 44 -15.49 2.92 -2.53
N ASP A 45 -14.98 1.69 -2.62
CA ASP A 45 -14.87 0.79 -1.47
C ASP A 45 -13.95 1.38 -0.38
N LEU A 46 -12.84 2.02 -0.77
CA LEU A 46 -11.90 2.66 0.15
C LEU A 46 -12.52 3.90 0.81
N LEU A 47 -13.27 4.71 0.05
CA LEU A 47 -14.00 5.86 0.58
C LEU A 47 -15.09 5.42 1.57
N GLU A 48 -15.79 4.33 1.30
CA GLU A 48 -16.85 3.83 2.18
C GLU A 48 -16.28 3.20 3.46
N LYS A 49 -15.20 2.42 3.36
CA LYS A 49 -14.66 1.65 4.49
C LYS A 49 -13.67 2.43 5.34
N LEU A 50 -12.81 3.22 4.70
CA LEU A 50 -11.70 3.91 5.37
C LEU A 50 -11.88 5.42 5.39
N HIS A 51 -12.86 5.97 4.65
CA HIS A 51 -13.01 7.40 4.42
C HIS A 51 -11.74 8.05 3.84
N VAL A 52 -10.98 7.29 3.05
CA VAL A 52 -9.75 7.75 2.39
C VAL A 52 -9.94 7.77 0.87
N ASP A 53 -9.62 8.91 0.26
CA ASP A 53 -9.55 9.04 -1.19
C ASP A 53 -8.14 8.74 -1.70
N CYS A 54 -7.98 7.62 -2.44
CA CYS A 54 -6.69 7.21 -2.99
C CYS A 54 -6.16 8.12 -4.11
N GLU A 55 -6.97 9.04 -4.64
CA GLU A 55 -6.55 10.05 -5.62
C GLU A 55 -6.14 11.38 -4.98
N ASN A 56 -6.47 11.62 -3.70
CA ASN A 56 -6.18 12.87 -3.00
C ASN A 56 -5.40 12.63 -1.69
N LEU A 57 -4.34 11.82 -1.78
CA LEU A 57 -3.53 11.43 -0.63
C LEU A 57 -2.60 12.54 -0.13
N GLU A 58 -2.20 13.48 -1.00
CA GLU A 58 -1.29 14.56 -0.63
C GLU A 58 -1.91 15.53 0.38
N ALA A 59 -3.23 15.76 0.28
CA ALA A 59 -3.98 16.56 1.24
C ALA A 59 -4.29 15.80 2.56
N ASN A 60 -4.00 14.50 2.63
CA ASN A 60 -4.32 13.65 3.77
C ASN A 60 -3.21 12.62 4.08
N PRO A 61 -2.08 13.05 4.68
CA PRO A 61 -0.95 12.17 4.97
C PRO A 61 -1.27 11.06 5.97
N VAL A 62 -2.20 11.29 6.91
CA VAL A 62 -2.67 10.25 7.84
C VAL A 62 -3.47 9.20 7.09
N GLY A 63 -4.35 9.61 6.19
CA GLY A 63 -5.11 8.72 5.31
C GLY A 63 -4.20 7.88 4.42
N MET A 64 -3.09 8.44 3.92
CA MET A 64 -2.08 7.70 3.16
C MET A 64 -1.46 6.56 3.96
N LEU A 65 -1.09 6.80 5.23
CA LEU A 65 -0.53 5.76 6.09
C LEU A 65 -1.58 4.68 6.42
N LEU A 66 -2.81 5.10 6.78
CA LEU A 66 -3.91 4.17 7.05
C LEU A 66 -4.21 3.28 5.83
N LEU A 67 -4.22 3.88 4.64
CA LEU A 67 -4.43 3.17 3.39
C LEU A 67 -3.31 2.17 3.14
N TYR A 68 -2.05 2.54 3.36
CA TYR A 68 -0.94 1.59 3.24
C TYR A 68 -1.10 0.38 4.18
N GLU A 69 -1.43 0.59 5.46
CA GLU A 69 -1.65 -0.50 6.42
C GLU A 69 -2.80 -1.41 5.97
N TYR A 70 -3.88 -0.80 5.48
CA TYR A 70 -4.97 -1.57 4.89
C TYR A 70 -4.48 -2.41 3.71
N LEU A 71 -3.80 -1.81 2.73
CA LEU A 71 -3.25 -2.53 1.57
C LEU A 71 -2.29 -3.65 2.01
N HIS A 72 -1.49 -3.43 3.06
CA HIS A 72 -0.61 -4.44 3.65
C HIS A 72 -1.41 -5.62 4.22
N SER A 73 -2.52 -5.37 4.89
CA SER A 73 -3.39 -6.43 5.43
C SER A 73 -4.07 -7.27 4.35
N GLN A 74 -4.19 -6.73 3.14
CA GLN A 74 -4.88 -7.37 2.00
C GLN A 74 -3.93 -8.14 1.07
N ARG A 75 -2.65 -8.27 1.43
CA ARG A 75 -1.66 -8.96 0.60
C ARG A 75 -2.02 -10.45 0.43
N PRO A 76 -1.86 -11.01 -0.79
CA PRO A 76 -1.96 -12.45 -0.99
C PRO A 76 -0.98 -13.22 -0.11
N ALA A 77 -1.35 -14.44 0.31
CA ALA A 77 -0.47 -15.29 1.12
C ALA A 77 0.89 -15.56 0.43
N ALA A 78 0.93 -15.57 -0.90
CA ALA A 78 2.16 -15.71 -1.69
C ALA A 78 3.17 -14.58 -1.42
N CYS A 79 2.71 -13.36 -1.12
CA CYS A 79 3.58 -12.23 -0.76
C CYS A 79 4.16 -12.36 0.66
N SER A 80 3.50 -13.14 1.53
CA SER A 80 3.97 -13.45 2.88
C SER A 80 4.93 -14.64 2.90
N ALA A 81 4.79 -15.58 1.96
CA ALA A 81 5.62 -16.79 1.84
C ALA A 81 7.07 -16.51 1.43
N SER A 82 7.34 -15.40 0.73
CA SER A 82 8.68 -14.96 0.36
C SER A 82 9.61 -14.63 1.53
N VAL A 83 9.15 -14.72 2.78
CA VAL A 83 9.96 -14.54 3.99
C VAL A 83 10.47 -15.90 4.56
N VAL A 84 9.93 -17.05 4.14
CA VAL A 84 10.17 -18.34 4.83
C VAL A 84 11.04 -19.34 4.04
N GLU A 85 11.18 -19.22 2.71
CA GLU A 85 12.04 -20.15 1.95
C GLU A 85 13.38 -19.52 1.58
N ARG A 86 14.36 -19.61 2.48
CA ARG A 86 15.81 -19.67 2.18
C ARG A 86 16.64 -19.97 3.42
N VAL A 87 16.42 -21.15 4.02
CA VAL A 87 17.41 -21.80 4.88
C VAL A 87 17.39 -23.31 4.56
N HIS A 88 18.24 -23.72 3.61
CA HIS A 88 18.82 -25.06 3.55
C HIS A 88 20.32 -24.89 3.78
#